data_AF-A0A7Y5WGH8-F1
#
_entry.id   AF-A0A7Y5WGH8-F1
#
_cell.length_a   1.000
_cell.length_b   1.000
_cell.length_c   1.000
_cell.angle_alpha   90.00
_cell.angle_beta   90.00
_cell.angle_gamma   90.00
#
_symmetry.space_group_name_H-M   'P 1'
#
loop_
_entity.id
_entity.type
_entity.pdbx_description
1 polymer ?
#
loop_
_entity_poly.entity_id
_entity_poly.type
_entity_poly.pdbx_seq_one_letter_code
_entity_poly.pdbx_strand_id
1 'polypeptide(L)' 'MAGRWSRERVLGLAPDASSVPAGEKLARPGPWSGAGVHDDVLWGLCAGSGPTPYQTLVHLDGPAYRCSCPSRKHP' A
#
# COMPACT_ATOMS: atom_id res chain seq x y z
N MET A 1 -20.85 9.77 6.10
CA MET A 1 -19.46 10.01 6.55
C MET A 1 -18.54 9.44 5.50
N ALA A 2 -18.07 10.26 4.55
CA ALA A 2 -16.97 9.81 3.69
C ALA A 2 -15.73 9.76 4.59
N GLY A 3 -15.18 8.56 4.81
CA GLY A 3 -13.92 8.42 5.54
C GLY A 3 -12.83 9.28 4.89
N ARG A 4 -11.78 9.60 5.66
CA ARG A 4 -10.59 10.35 5.23
C ARG A 4 -10.05 9.92 3.85
N TRP A 5 -10.31 8.67 3.45
CA TRP A 5 -10.01 8.11 2.13
C TRP A 5 -11.29 7.56 1.48
N SER A 6 -11.73 8.17 0.36
CA SER A 6 -12.77 7.58 -0.50
C SER A 6 -12.15 6.51 -1.39
N ARG A 7 -12.99 5.58 -1.86
CA ARG A 7 -12.57 4.56 -2.81
C ARG A 7 -12.02 5.18 -4.09
N GLU A 8 -12.67 6.21 -4.64
CA GLU A 8 -12.16 6.86 -5.85
C GLU A 8 -10.80 7.50 -5.63
N ARG A 9 -10.59 8.15 -4.47
CA ARG A 9 -9.29 8.75 -4.12
C ARG A 9 -8.17 7.70 -4.06
N VAL A 10 -8.43 6.55 -3.44
CA VAL A 10 -7.44 5.46 -3.36
C VAL A 10 -7.17 4.86 -4.74
N LEU A 11 -8.21 4.64 -5.54
CA LEU A 11 -8.05 4.12 -6.90
C LEU A 11 -7.32 5.09 -7.82
N GLY A 12 -7.47 6.39 -7.61
CA GLY A 12 -6.75 7.43 -8.35
C GLY A 12 -5.23 7.42 -8.14
N LEU A 13 -4.73 6.72 -7.11
CA LEU A 13 -3.29 6.49 -6.89
C LEU A 13 -2.75 5.31 -7.71
N ALA A 14 -3.59 4.55 -8.41
CA ALA A 14 -3.08 3.44 -9.21
C ALA A 14 -2.34 3.97 -10.45
N PRO A 15 -1.12 3.49 -10.77
CA PRO A 15 -0.37 3.95 -11.92
C PRO A 15 -1.01 3.53 -13.25
N ASP A 16 -1.84 2.47 -13.23
CA ASP A 16 -2.64 2.00 -14.36
C ASP A 16 -3.83 1.16 -13.86
N ALA A 17 -4.83 0.95 -14.73
CA ALA A 17 -6.02 0.17 -14.41
C ALA A 17 -5.69 -1.29 -14.04
N SER A 18 -4.61 -1.86 -14.59
CA SER A 18 -4.20 -3.24 -14.29
C SER A 18 -3.66 -3.43 -12.88
N SER A 19 -3.29 -2.34 -12.20
CA SER A 19 -2.76 -2.35 -10.84
C SER A 19 -3.86 -2.42 -9.78
N VAL A 20 -5.09 -2.04 -10.12
CA VAL A 20 -6.23 -2.02 -9.18
C VAL A 20 -6.53 -3.40 -8.58
N PRO A 21 -6.68 -4.48 -9.36
CA PRO A 21 -6.98 -5.80 -8.80
C PRO A 21 -5.86 -6.34 -7.90
N ALA A 22 -4.60 -5.96 -8.16
CA ALA A 22 -3.48 -6.32 -7.30
C ALA A 22 -3.54 -5.56 -5.97
N GLY A 23 -3.80 -4.25 -6.00
CA GLY A 23 -4.01 -3.44 -4.80
C GLY A 23 -5.16 -3.93 -3.94
N GLU A 24 -6.29 -4.31 -4.55
CA GLU A 24 -7.45 -4.86 -3.83
C GLU A 24 -7.15 -6.19 -3.11
N LYS A 25 -6.30 -7.05 -3.68
CA LYS A 25 -5.84 -8.27 -3.02
C LYS A 25 -4.99 -7.95 -1.79
N LEU A 26 -4.14 -6.93 -1.90
CA LEU A 26 -3.27 -6.45 -0.82
C LEU A 26 -4.04 -5.65 0.24
N ALA A 27 -5.25 -5.18 -0.02
CA ALA A 27 -6.08 -4.50 0.99
C ALA A 27 -6.64 -5.44 2.09
N ARG A 28 -6.29 -6.73 2.06
CA ARG A 28 -6.67 -7.73 3.06
C ARG A 28 -5.53 -7.91 4.08
N PRO A 29 -5.79 -8.19 5.37
CA PRO A 29 -4.74 -8.34 6.37
C PRO A 29 -3.75 -9.50 6.15
N GLY A 30 -4.15 -10.56 5.42
CA GLY A 30 -3.42 -11.83 5.33
C GLY A 30 -1.91 -11.77 5.07
N PRO A 31 -1.40 -11.03 4.05
CA PRO A 31 0.02 -10.95 3.77
C PRO A 31 0.76 -9.96 4.67
N TRP A 32 0.09 -9.25 5.58
CA TRP A 32 0.70 -8.17 6.35
C TRP A 32 1.15 -8.62 7.73
N SER A 33 2.32 -8.12 8.12
CA SER A 33 2.88 -8.25 9.47
C SER A 33 3.64 -6.97 9.82
N GLY A 34 3.99 -6.79 11.09
CA GLY A 34 4.78 -5.62 11.53
C GLY A 34 4.15 -4.27 11.17
N ALA A 35 2.82 -4.24 11.05
CA ALA A 35 2.09 -3.03 10.70
C ALA A 35 2.08 -2.04 11.86
N GLY A 36 2.15 -0.75 11.54
CA GLY A 36 2.09 0.30 12.54
C GLY A 36 1.74 1.66 11.93
N VAL A 37 1.50 2.60 12.83
CA VAL A 37 1.15 3.98 12.52
C VAL A 37 1.88 4.92 13.46
N HIS A 38 2.33 6.05 12.93
CA HIS A 38 2.89 7.16 13.69
C HIS A 38 2.54 8.44 12.93
N ASP A 39 1.79 9.32 13.58
CA ASP A 39 1.18 10.50 12.95
C ASP A 39 0.45 10.12 11.65
N ASP A 40 0.89 10.69 10.53
CA ASP A 40 0.33 10.47 9.20
C ASP A 40 1.11 9.44 8.39
N VAL A 41 1.96 8.63 9.01
CA VAL A 41 2.71 7.57 8.36
C VAL A 41 2.19 6.20 8.78
N LEU A 42 1.81 5.39 7.79
CA LEU A 42 1.52 3.96 7.96
C LEU A 42 2.67 3.15 7.38
N TRP A 43 2.97 2.01 8.02
CA TRP A 43 3.91 1.04 7.49
C TRP A 43 3.46 -0.39 7.73
N GLY A 44 4.09 -1.32 7.02
CA GLY A 44 3.95 -2.74 7.23
C GLY A 44 4.93 -3.56 6.41
N LEU A 45 4.99 -4.85 6.72
CA LEU A 45 5.74 -5.86 6.00
C LEU A 45 4.76 -6.72 5.21
N CYS A 46 4.83 -6.67 3.89
CA CYS A 46 4.01 -7.47 3.00
C CYS A 46 4.77 -8.73 2.57
N ALA A 47 4.20 -9.90 2.86
CA ALA A 47 4.69 -11.17 2.35
C ALA A 47 4.65 -11.16 0.81
N GLY A 48 5.74 -11.65 0.21
CA GLY A 48 5.91 -11.76 -1.23
C GLY A 48 6.28 -13.18 -1.64
N SER A 49 6.78 -13.33 -2.87
CA SER A 49 7.30 -14.60 -3.37
C SER A 49 8.66 -15.00 -2.76
N GLY A 50 9.37 -14.05 -2.14
CA GLY A 50 10.68 -14.29 -1.53
C GLY A 50 10.61 -14.57 -0.03
N PRO A 51 11.73 -15.01 0.59
CA PRO A 51 11.79 -15.31 2.02
C PRO A 51 11.73 -14.07 2.91
N THR A 52 12.10 -12.89 2.37
CA THR A 52 12.10 -11.62 3.10
C THR A 52 10.85 -10.80 2.71
N PRO A 53 9.97 -10.45 3.66
CA PRO A 53 8.83 -9.57 3.40
C PRO A 53 9.26 -8.20 2.89
N TYR A 54 8.44 -7.60 2.02
CA TYR A 54 8.70 -6.26 1.49
C TYR A 54 8.24 -5.19 2.49
N GLN A 55 9.07 -4.18 2.71
CA GLN A 55 8.70 -3.00 3.48
C GLN A 55 7.80 -2.11 2.64
N THR A 56 6.66 -1.71 3.18
CA THR A 56 5.77 -0.73 2.58
C THR A 56 5.50 0.39 3.57
N LEU A 57 5.61 1.63 3.11
CA LEU A 57 5.33 2.84 3.87
C LEU A 57 4.47 3.78 3.03
N VAL A 58 3.50 4.44 3.64
CA VAL A 58 2.68 5.48 3.00
C VAL A 58 2.49 6.64 3.96
N HIS A 59 2.61 7.86 3.44
CA HIS A 59 2.16 9.07 4.11
C HIS A 59 0.71 9.35 3.72
N LEU A 60 -0.13 9.67 4.70
CA LEU A 60 -1.57 9.79 4.54
C LEU A 60 -2.01 11.13 3.93
N ASP A 61 -1.18 12.17 4.06
CA ASP A 61 -1.47 13.52 3.54
C ASP A 61 -0.86 13.86 2.18
N GLY A 62 -0.02 13.01 1.60
CA GLY A 62 0.65 13.32 0.34
C GLY A 62 1.02 12.08 -0.46
N PRO A 63 1.42 12.24 -1.74
CA PRO A 63 1.92 11.14 -2.56
C PRO A 63 3.37 10.82 -2.15
N ALA A 64 3.56 10.41 -0.90
CA ALA A 64 4.83 9.91 -0.40
C ALA A 64 4.63 8.46 0.03
N TYR A 65 5.24 7.56 -0.72
CA TYR A 65 5.20 6.13 -0.47
C TYR A 65 6.56 5.53 -0.72
N ARG A 66 6.81 4.37 -0.12
CA ARG A 66 7.99 3.55 -0.39
C ARG A 66 7.59 2.10 -0.35
N CYS A 67 8.01 1.34 -1.36
CA CYS A 67 7.93 -0.11 -1.35
C CYS A 67 9.32 -0.67 -1.64
N SER A 68 9.74 -1.70 -0.91
CA SER A 68 11.03 -2.36 -1.16
C SER A 68 10.93 -3.51 -2.17
N CYS A 69 9.76 -3.74 -2.77
CA CYS A 69 9.60 -4.81 -3.75
C CYS A 69 10.34 -4.47 -5.05
N PRO A 70 10.84 -5.46 -5.80
CA PRO A 70 11.56 -5.23 -7.06
C PRO A 70 10.63 -4.79 -8.20
N SER A 71 9.32 -4.69 -7.95
CA SER A 71 8.36 -4.16 -8.92
C SER A 71 8.77 -2.74 -9.31
N ARG A 72 8.64 -2.41 -10.60
CA ARG A 72 8.78 -1.02 -11.06
C ARG A 72 7.47 -0.23 -10.97
N LYS A 73 6.37 -0.89 -10.59
CA LYS A 73 5.06 -0.26 -10.41
C LYS A 73 4.85 0.09 -8.94
N HIS A 74 4.94 1.38 -8.67
CA HIS A 74 4.57 1.99 -7.40
C HIS A 74 3.34 2.87 -7.69
N PRO A 75 2.53 3.22 -6.67
CA PRO A 75 1.49 4.24 -6.83
C PRO A 75 2.01 5.54 -7.45
#